data_AF-A0A0N1G721-F1
#
_entry.id   AF-A0A0N1G721-F1
#
_cell.length_a   1.000
_cell.length_b   1.000
_cell.length_c   1.000
_cell.angle_alpha   90.00
_cell.angle_beta   90.00
_cell.angle_gamma   90.00
#
_symmetry.space_group_name_H-M   'P 1'
#
loop_
_entity.id
_entity.type
_entity.pdbx_description
1 polymer ?
#
loop_
_entity_poly.entity_id
_entity_poly.type
_entity_poly.pdbx_seq_one_letter_code
_entity_poly.pdbx_strand_id
1 'polypeptide(L)' 'MTLPPDAHLIASFGEFAGTLTQPGFAARAVGLGALAAEKGLDVEYQLSEYIGRVSEAL' A
#
# COMPACT_ATOMS: atom_id res chain seq x y z
N MET A 1 -21.29 -15.28 -10.52
CA MET A 1 -21.12 -16.45 -9.65
C MET A 1 -20.24 -16.03 -8.48
N THR A 2 -20.67 -16.28 -7.24
CA THR A 2 -19.87 -16.01 -6.04
C THR A 2 -19.04 -17.24 -5.70
N LEU A 3 -17.76 -17.05 -5.41
CA LEU A 3 -16.86 -18.14 -4.98
C LEU A 3 -17.26 -18.63 -3.58
N PRO A 4 -17.06 -19.92 -3.25
CA PRO A 4 -17.08 -20.38 -1.87
C PRO A 4 -16.16 -19.53 -0.98
N PRO A 5 -16.45 -19.35 0.33
CA PRO A 5 -15.68 -18.47 1.20
C PRO A 5 -14.16 -18.65 1.14
N ASP A 6 -13.67 -19.89 1.22
CA ASP A 6 -12.23 -20.18 1.18
C ASP A 6 -11.60 -19.84 -0.18
N ALA A 7 -12.32 -20.13 -1.28
CA ALA A 7 -11.88 -19.77 -2.62
C ALA A 7 -11.86 -18.25 -2.82
N HIS A 8 -12.82 -17.54 -2.22
CA HIS A 8 -12.83 -16.08 -2.24
C HIS A 8 -11.66 -15.48 -1.46
N LEU A 9 -11.32 -16.04 -0.29
CA LEU A 9 -10.19 -15.62 0.53
C LEU A 9 -8.85 -15.84 -0.20
N ILE A 10 -8.65 -17.01 -0.81
CA ILE A 10 -7.43 -17.30 -1.57
C ILE A 10 -7.30 -16.33 -2.75
N ALA A 11 -8.39 -16.09 -3.48
CA ALA A 11 -8.39 -15.18 -4.61
C ALA A 11 -8.07 -13.73 -4.20
N SER A 12 -8.75 -13.21 -3.17
CA SER A 12 -8.54 -11.83 -2.71
C SER A 12 -7.15 -11.62 -2.10
N PHE A 13 -6.61 -12.62 -1.39
CA PHE A 13 -5.23 -12.57 -0.92
C PHE A 13 -4.23 -12.60 -2.08
N GLY A 14 -4.49 -13.40 -3.12
CA GLY A 14 -3.66 -13.44 -4.34
C GLY A 14 -3.66 -12.09 -5.06
N GLU A 15 -4.81 -11.45 -5.18
CA GLU A 15 -4.94 -10.09 -5.75
C GLU A 15 -4.16 -9.08 -4.92
N PHE A 16 -4.35 -9.09 -3.59
CA PHE A 16 -3.58 -8.25 -2.66
C PHE A 16 -2.08 -8.46 -2.80
N ALA A 17 -1.60 -9.72 -2.77
CA ALA A 17 -0.18 -10.03 -2.90
C ALA A 17 0.38 -9.55 -4.25
N GLY A 18 -0.40 -9.67 -5.32
CA GLY A 18 -0.05 -9.11 -6.63
C GLY A 18 0.08 -7.59 -6.64
N THR A 19 -0.61 -6.86 -5.76
CA THR A 19 -0.42 -5.40 -5.63
C THR A 19 0.96 -5.05 -5.08
N LEU A 20 1.51 -5.90 -4.19
CA LEU A 20 2.83 -5.69 -3.57
C LEU A 20 3.98 -5.88 -4.57
N THR A 21 3.74 -6.60 -5.68
CA THR A 21 4.73 -6.82 -6.74
C THR A 21 4.64 -5.81 -7.87
N GLN A 22 3.68 -4.88 -7.84
CA GLN A 22 3.53 -3.89 -8.91
C GLN A 22 4.77 -2.98 -8.99
N PRO A 23 5.16 -2.56 -10.20
CA PRO A 23 6.19 -1.55 -10.38
C PRO A 23 5.90 -0.32 -9.51
N GLY A 24 6.95 0.20 -8.86
CA GLY A 24 6.85 1.38 -8.00
C GLY A 24 6.25 1.13 -6.61
N PHE A 25 5.75 -0.08 -6.26
CA PHE A 25 5.31 -0.35 -4.88
C PHE A 25 6.47 -0.21 -3.88
N ALA A 26 7.61 -0.86 -4.14
CA ALA A 26 8.77 -0.81 -3.25
C ALA A 26 9.32 0.62 -3.08
N ALA A 27 9.39 1.40 -4.16
CA ALA A 27 9.84 2.78 -4.12
C ALA A 27 8.90 3.66 -3.27
N ARG A 28 7.58 3.49 -3.42
CA ARG A 28 6.59 4.20 -2.60
C ARG A 28 6.66 3.80 -1.14
N ALA A 29 6.84 2.51 -0.83
CA ALA A 29 7.00 2.05 0.55
C ALA A 29 8.23 2.66 1.23
N VAL A 30 9.36 2.74 0.52
CA VAL A 30 10.58 3.40 1.02
C VAL A 30 10.35 4.91 1.21
N GLY A 31 9.72 5.58 0.25
CA GLY A 31 9.40 7.02 0.34
C GLY A 31 8.48 7.34 1.52
N LEU A 32 7.44 6.53 1.73
CA LEU A 32 6.55 6.68 2.89
C LEU A 32 7.29 6.41 4.21
N GLY A 33 8.18 5.41 4.24
CA GLY A 33 9.04 5.14 5.40
C GLY A 33 9.96 6.31 5.75
N ALA A 34 10.51 7.00 4.75
CA ALA A 34 11.31 8.22 4.96
C ALA A 34 10.48 9.36 5.55
N LEU A 35 9.25 9.58 5.07
CA LEU A 35 8.34 10.57 5.64
C LEU A 35 7.94 10.22 7.08
N ALA A 36 7.68 8.95 7.37
CA ALA A 36 7.38 8.50 8.72
C ALA A 36 8.57 8.72 9.68
N ALA A 37 9.81 8.52 9.21
CA ALA A 37 11.00 8.82 10.00
C ALA A 37 11.17 10.32 10.29
N GLU A 38 10.74 11.20 9.38
CA GLU A 38 10.84 12.66 9.55
C GLU A 38 9.68 13.23 10.39
N LYS A 39 8.45 12.81 10.12
CA LYS A 39 7.21 13.42 10.65
C LYS A 39 6.56 12.60 11.77
N GLY A 40 7.00 11.36 11.99
CA GLY A 40 6.47 10.49 13.03
C GLY A 40 4.98 10.19 12.82
N LEU A 41 4.21 10.26 13.91
CA LEU A 41 2.78 9.92 13.91
C LEU A 41 1.90 10.82 13.05
N ASP A 42 2.38 12.01 12.66
CA ASP A 42 1.65 12.88 11.73
C ASP A 42 1.35 12.17 10.40
N VAL A 43 2.25 11.28 9.95
CA VAL A 43 2.03 10.46 8.76
C VAL A 43 0.82 9.55 8.91
N GLU A 44 0.68 8.89 10.05
CA GLU A 44 -0.47 7.99 10.30
C GLU A 44 -1.78 8.78 10.36
N TYR A 45 -1.77 9.96 11.01
CA TYR A 45 -2.96 10.81 11.10
C TYR A 45 -3.43 11.36 9.75
N GLN A 46 -2.51 11.57 8.80
CA GLN A 46 -2.80 12.09 7.46
C GLN A 46 -2.38 11.08 6.37
N LEU A 47 -2.57 9.78 6.63
CA LEU A 47 -1.99 8.71 5.82
C LEU A 47 -2.32 8.83 4.34
N SER A 48 -3.58 9.13 4.00
CA SER A 48 -4.01 9.29 2.61
C SER A 48 -3.26 10.43 1.88
N GLU A 49 -2.99 11.53 2.57
CA GLU A 49 -2.27 12.67 1.99
C GLU A 49 -0.81 12.29 1.71
N TYR A 50 -0.13 11.66 2.67
CA TYR A 50 1.26 11.28 2.51
C TYR A 50 1.45 10.14 1.50
N ILE A 51 0.52 9.18 1.41
CA ILE A 51 0.49 8.18 0.33
C ILE A 51 0.34 8.87 -1.03
N GLY A 52 -0.53 9.87 -1.14
CA GLY A 52 -0.71 10.67 -2.37
C GLY A 52 0.59 11.35 -2.79
N ARG A 53 1.22 12.09 -1.88
CA ARG A 53 2.50 12.79 -2.13
C ARG A 53 3.60 11.86 -2.64
N VAL A 54 3.77 10.68 -2.03
CA VAL A 54 4.80 9.72 -2.44
C VAL A 54 4.45 9.06 -3.79
N SER A 55 3.15 8.92 -4.09
CA SER A 55 2.70 8.36 -5.36
C SER A 55 2.83 9.34 -6.53
N GLU A 56 2.78 10.65 -6.28
CA GLU A 56 3.00 11.69 -7.29
C GLU A 56 4.48 11.99 -7.55
N ALA A 57 5.35 11.71 -6.57
CA ALA A 57 6.79 11.98 -6.65
C ALA A 57 7.60 10.91 -7.40
N LEU A 58 6.99 9.78 -7.76
CA LEU A 58 7.61 8.61 -8.40
C LEU A 58 6.97 8.31 -9.75
#